data_AF-A0A8J8GIG0-F1
#
_entry.id   AF-A0A8J8GIG0-F1
#
_cell.length_a   1.000
_cell.length_b   1.000
_cell.length_c   1.000
_cell.angle_alpha   90.00
_cell.angle_beta   90.00
_cell.angle_gamma   90.00
#
_symmetry.space_group_name_H-M   'P 1'
#
loop_
_entity.id
_entity.type
_entity.pdbx_description
1 polymer ?
#
loop_
_entity_poly.entity_id
_entity_poly.type
_entity_poly.pdbx_seq_one_letter_code
_entity_poly.pdbx_strand_id
1 'polypeptide(L)'
;MSGTTLDYHNDSLSLSVIEAIADATDTDPVELEPLYHVVDPEALDQLFQGTTPATARVQFSYGEHTVEVRGDGTILVDGTVHESP
;
A
#
# COMPACT_ATOMS: atom_id res chain seq x y z
N MET A 1 -14.40 13.46 -28.54
CA MET A 1 -13.40 12.38 -28.34
C MET A 1 -12.23 13.01 -27.60
N SER A 2 -12.35 13.11 -26.28
CA SER A 2 -11.26 13.59 -25.42
C SER A 2 -10.80 12.38 -24.63
N GLY A 3 -9.52 12.04 -24.76
CA GLY A 3 -8.89 10.95 -24.02
C GLY A 3 -9.17 11.13 -22.53
N THR A 4 -9.67 10.06 -21.92
CA THR A 4 -9.78 9.91 -20.47
C THR A 4 -8.39 10.12 -19.88
N THR A 5 -8.18 11.34 -19.40
CA THR A 5 -7.10 11.74 -18.51
C THR A 5 -7.05 10.73 -17.38
N LEU A 6 -6.11 9.79 -17.50
CA LEU A 6 -5.50 9.05 -16.41
C LEU A 6 -6.41 8.90 -15.18
N ASP A 7 -7.48 8.12 -15.32
CA ASP A 7 -8.05 7.39 -14.21
C ASP A 7 -7.00 6.33 -13.79
N TYR A 8 -5.83 6.76 -13.30
CA TYR A 8 -4.95 5.93 -12.48
C TYR A 8 -5.72 5.76 -11.18
N HIS A 9 -6.65 4.81 -11.23
CA HIS A 9 -7.71 4.68 -10.26
C HIS A 9 -7.08 4.47 -8.88
N ASN A 10 -7.44 5.37 -7.98
CA ASN A 10 -7.18 5.46 -6.55
C ASN A 10 -7.69 4.22 -5.76
N ASP A 11 -7.50 3.01 -6.27
CA ASP A 11 -8.22 1.80 -5.79
C ASP A 11 -7.32 0.56 -5.64
N SER A 12 -6.14 0.54 -6.26
CA SER A 12 -5.17 -0.52 -5.97
C SER A 12 -4.49 -0.21 -4.64
N LEU A 13 -4.97 -0.81 -3.55
CA LEU A 13 -4.38 -0.71 -2.21
C LEU A 13 -2.88 -1.01 -2.20
N SER A 14 -2.42 -1.85 -3.13
CA SER A 14 -1.00 -2.08 -3.36
C SER A 14 -0.21 -0.81 -3.68
N LEU A 15 -0.77 0.12 -4.47
CA LEU A 15 -0.15 1.41 -4.77
C LEU A 15 -0.07 2.30 -3.52
N SER A 16 -1.16 2.43 -2.76
CA SER A 16 -1.15 3.24 -1.53
C SER A 16 -0.16 2.70 -0.51
N VAL A 17 -0.01 1.37 -0.41
CA VAL A 17 1.01 0.73 0.44
C VAL A 17 2.42 1.08 -0.03
N ILE A 18 2.67 1.05 -1.34
CA ILE A 18 3.96 1.46 -1.93
C ILE A 18 4.25 2.93 -1.57
N GLU A 19 3.28 3.82 -1.77
CA GLU A 19 3.42 5.25 -1.47
C GLU A 19 3.68 5.52 0.02
N ALA A 20 2.94 4.85 0.91
CA ALA A 20 3.13 5.01 2.36
C ALA A 20 4.52 4.53 2.82
N ILE A 21 5.04 3.45 2.23
CA ILE A 21 6.40 2.98 2.51
C ILE A 21 7.42 3.95 1.94
N ALA A 22 7.23 4.42 0.72
CA ALA A 22 8.09 5.41 0.08
C ALA A 22 8.21 6.68 0.94
N ASP A 23 7.08 7.24 1.38
CA ASP A 23 7.03 8.40 2.26
C ASP A 23 7.73 8.14 3.60
N ALA A 24 7.44 7.00 4.24
CA ALA A 24 8.04 6.67 5.53
C ALA A 24 9.56 6.37 5.46
N THR A 25 10.04 5.93 4.32
CA THR A 25 11.47 5.65 4.06
C THR A 25 12.19 6.81 3.38
N ASP A 26 11.49 7.93 3.12
CA ASP A 26 11.98 9.09 2.34
C ASP A 26 12.66 8.64 1.02
N THR A 27 12.12 7.60 0.39
CA THR A 27 12.70 6.95 -0.78
C THR A 27 11.66 6.91 -1.89
N ASP A 28 12.09 7.15 -3.13
CA ASP A 28 11.18 7.12 -4.27
C ASP A 28 10.61 5.69 -4.44
N PRO A 29 9.31 5.51 -4.72
CA PRO A 29 8.69 4.19 -4.86
C PRO A 29 9.33 3.31 -5.93
N VAL A 30 10.02 3.92 -6.91
CA VAL A 30 10.78 3.20 -7.95
C VAL A 30 12.20 2.82 -7.52
N GLU A 31 12.73 3.46 -6.47
CA GLU A 31 14.03 3.19 -5.87
C GLU A 31 13.94 2.26 -4.65
N LEU A 32 12.73 2.05 -4.11
CA LEU A 32 12.46 1.03 -3.11
C LEU A 32 12.89 -0.36 -3.61
N GLU A 33 13.45 -1.16 -2.70
CA GLU A 33 13.60 -2.59 -2.96
C GLU A 33 12.22 -3.17 -3.30
N PRO A 34 12.14 -4.00 -4.35
CA PRO A 34 10.87 -4.44 -4.88
C PRO A 34 10.06 -5.13 -3.80
N LEU A 35 8.89 -4.58 -3.49
CA LEU A 35 7.98 -5.11 -2.48
C LEU A 35 7.64 -6.58 -2.71
N TYR A 36 7.66 -7.04 -3.96
CA TYR A 36 7.59 -8.46 -4.36
C TYR A 36 8.54 -9.39 -3.57
N HIS A 37 9.65 -8.88 -3.04
CA HIS A 37 10.59 -9.66 -2.25
C HIS A 37 10.11 -9.92 -0.80
N VAL A 38 9.15 -9.13 -0.33
CA VAL A 38 8.60 -9.17 1.04
C VAL A 38 7.12 -9.56 1.01
N VAL A 39 6.35 -9.01 0.08
CA VAL A 39 4.92 -9.20 -0.08
C VAL A 39 4.49 -9.04 -1.54
N ASP A 40 3.66 -9.96 -2.04
CA ASP A 40 3.09 -9.88 -3.38
C ASP A 40 2.03 -8.76 -3.44
N PRO A 41 2.25 -7.66 -4.20
CA PRO A 41 1.29 -6.57 -4.30
C PRO A 41 -0.02 -7.01 -4.96
N GLU A 42 0.02 -7.93 -5.93
CA GLU A 42 -1.18 -8.52 -6.53
C GLU A 42 -1.98 -9.38 -5.54
N ALA A 43 -1.30 -10.09 -4.63
CA ALA A 43 -1.97 -10.86 -3.59
C ALA A 43 -2.61 -9.96 -2.54
N LEU A 44 -1.95 -8.85 -2.21
CA LEU A 44 -2.48 -7.79 -1.33
C LEU A 44 -3.73 -7.18 -1.96
N ASP A 45 -3.64 -6.78 -3.22
CA ASP A 45 -4.74 -6.23 -4.01
C ASP A 45 -5.92 -7.22 -4.08
N GLN A 46 -5.69 -8.50 -4.39
CA GLN A 46 -6.73 -9.54 -4.36
C GLN A 46 -7.30 -9.77 -2.95
N LEU A 47 -6.46 -9.72 -1.92
CA LEU A 47 -6.88 -9.88 -0.53
C LEU A 47 -7.87 -8.78 -0.16
N PHE A 48 -7.66 -7.55 -0.61
CA PHE A 48 -8.54 -6.44 -0.23
C PHE A 48 -9.66 -6.12 -1.24
N GLN A 49 -9.55 -6.55 -2.50
CA GLN A 49 -10.65 -6.50 -3.48
C GLN A 49 -11.79 -7.49 -3.15
N GLY A 50 -11.55 -8.47 -2.27
CA GLY A 50 -12.57 -9.42 -1.81
C GLY A 50 -13.56 -8.86 -0.79
N THR A 51 -14.39 -9.73 -0.21
CA THR A 51 -15.20 -9.40 0.99
C THR A 51 -14.34 -9.47 2.23
N THR A 52 -13.29 -8.66 2.24
CA THR A 52 -12.37 -8.63 3.36
C THR A 52 -12.96 -7.72 4.43
N PRO A 53 -13.16 -8.24 5.65
CA PRO A 53 -13.74 -7.43 6.71
C PRO A 53 -12.79 -6.26 7.01
N ALA A 54 -13.35 -5.11 7.42
CA ALA A 54 -12.55 -3.95 7.84
C ALA A 54 -11.57 -4.26 8.99
N THR A 55 -11.76 -5.38 9.70
CA THR A 55 -10.85 -5.88 10.73
C THR A 55 -9.62 -6.63 10.18
N ALA A 56 -9.59 -6.91 8.88
CA ALA A 56 -8.43 -7.54 8.27
C ALA A 56 -7.27 -6.56 8.25
N ARG A 57 -6.09 -7.07 8.60
CA ARG A 57 -4.85 -6.31 8.57
C ARG A 57 -3.72 -7.19 8.10
N VAL A 58 -2.85 -6.62 7.29
CA VAL A 58 -1.63 -7.24 6.79
C VAL A 58 -0.48 -6.47 7.41
N GLN A 59 0.30 -7.14 8.24
CA GLN A 59 1.50 -6.56 8.82
C GLN A 59 2.72 -7.30 8.29
N PHE A 60 3.70 -6.56 7.78
CA PHE A 60 4.97 -7.09 7.32
C PHE A 60 6.11 -6.15 7.69
N SER A 61 7.33 -6.70 7.71
CA SER A 61 8.55 -5.94 7.99
C SER A 61 9.27 -5.65 6.68
N TYR A 62 9.56 -4.39 6.42
CA TYR A 62 10.29 -3.92 5.26
C TYR A 62 11.59 -3.26 5.73
N GLY A 63 12.72 -3.97 5.56
CA GLY A 63 13.98 -3.55 6.17
C GLY A 63 13.88 -3.48 7.70
N GLU A 64 14.08 -2.28 8.24
CA GLU A 64 13.93 -1.98 9.68
C GLU A 64 12.55 -1.38 10.03
N HIS A 65 11.69 -1.17 9.03
CA HIS A 65 10.37 -0.56 9.20
C HIS A 65 9.27 -1.60 9.29
N THR A 66 8.25 -1.37 10.11
CA THR A 66 7.06 -2.22 10.19
C THR A 66 5.91 -1.55 9.48
N VAL A 67 5.33 -2.24 8.50
CA VAL A 67 4.19 -1.75 7.71
C VAL A 67 2.95 -2.54 8.10
N GLU A 68 1.88 -1.85 8.50
CA GLU A 68 0.55 -2.43 8.75
C GLU A 68 -0.45 -1.80 7.78
N VAL A 69 -1.17 -2.63 7.04
CA VAL A 69 -2.20 -2.24 6.09
C VAL A 69 -3.51 -2.78 6.58
N ARG A 70 -4.52 -1.92 6.74
CA ARG A 70 -5.86 -2.33 7.20
C ARG A 70 -6.85 -2.34 6.06
N GLY A 71 -7.85 -3.20 6.18
CA GLY A 71 -8.93 -3.33 5.20
C GLY A 71 -9.89 -2.15 5.15
N ASP A 72 -9.74 -1.19 6.06
CA ASP A 72 -10.43 0.10 5.97
C ASP A 72 -9.69 1.14 5.11
N GLY A 73 -8.48 0.83 4.63
CA GLY A 73 -7.63 1.74 3.87
C GLY A 73 -6.55 2.43 4.69
N THR A 74 -6.59 2.32 6.03
CA THR A 74 -5.53 2.86 6.89
C THR A 74 -4.22 2.09 6.69
N ILE A 75 -3.13 2.83 6.43
CA ILE A 75 -1.77 2.29 6.39
C ILE A 75 -0.99 2.89 7.55
N LEU A 76 -0.22 2.07 8.26
CA LEU A 76 0.66 2.49 9.33
C LEU A 76 2.08 2.05 9.01
N VAL A 77 3.04 2.96 9.15
CA VAL A 77 4.47 2.65 9.04
C VAL A 77 5.17 3.05 10.32
N ASP A 78 5.84 2.10 10.96
CA ASP A 78 6.47 2.25 12.28
C ASP A 78 5.50 2.76 13.37
N GLY A 79 4.19 2.48 13.19
CA GLY A 79 3.13 2.98 14.08
C GLY A 79 2.66 4.41 13.78
N THR A 80 3.22 5.07 12.76
CA THR A 80 2.73 6.34 12.24
C THR A 80 1.63 6.08 11.22
N VAL A 81 0.44 6.64 11.45
CA VAL A 81 -0.69 6.51 10.52
C VAL A 81 -0.43 7.40 9.31
N HIS A 82 -0.49 6.80 8.12
CA HIS A 82 -0.43 7.47 6.85
C HIS A 82 -1.86 7.59 6.31
N GLU A 83 -2.48 8.75 6.51
CA GLU A 83 -3.78 9.08 5.93
C GLU A 83 -3.50 9.80 4.60
N SER A 84 -3.81 9.17 3.48
CA SER A 84 -3.82 9.85 2.18
C SER A 84 -4.89 10.96 2.23
N PRO A 85 -4.53 12.24 1.98
CA PRO A 85 -5.44 13.38 2.09
C PRO A 85 -6.49 13.46 0.97
#